data_AF-A0A832VEP2-F1
#
_entry.id   AF-A0A832VEP2-F1
#
_cell.length_a   1.000
_cell.length_b   1.000
_cell.length_c   1.000
_cell.angle_alpha   90.00
_cell.angle_beta   90.00
_cell.angle_gamma   90.00
#
_symmetry.space_group_name_H-M   'P 1'
#
loop_
_entity.id
_entity.type
_entity.pdbx_description
1 polymer ?
#
loop_
_entity_poly.entity_id
_entity_poly.type
_entity_poly.pdbx_seq_one_letter_code
_entity_poly.pdbx_strand_id
1 'polypeptide(L)'
;LIFNRYPAKIFPGDSGTLPIGAVLVGATLIGAPFYKLAILLIPYAIDAALKFTSFGIMSSSMTKPTEVKNGYLVMPKEGAKSYLSLSRLILSFRSMREWELVFTVWTIEIIIGMLTLII
;
A
#
# COMPACT_ATOMS: atom_id res chain seq x y z
N LEU A 1 13.59 -7.13 3.77
CA LEU A 1 13.84 -6.19 2.64
C LEU A 1 14.97 -6.61 1.70
N ILE A 2 16.07 -7.23 2.15
CA ILE A 2 17.26 -7.56 1.32
C ILE A 2 16.90 -8.24 -0.02
N PHE A 3 15.99 -9.20 -0.03
CA PHE A 3 15.59 -9.94 -1.23
C PHE A 3 14.33 -9.41 -1.93
N ASN A 4 13.60 -8.47 -1.31
CA ASN A 4 12.34 -7.89 -1.84
C ASN A 4 12.51 -6.43 -2.28
N ARG A 5 13.68 -5.82 -2.07
CA ARG A 5 13.99 -4.48 -2.60
C ARG A 5 14.10 -4.57 -4.12
N TYR A 6 13.61 -3.56 -4.82
CA TYR A 6 13.69 -3.48 -6.28
C TYR A 6 15.14 -3.64 -6.79
N PRO A 7 15.39 -4.50 -7.80
CA PRO A 7 14.44 -5.46 -8.41
C PRO A 7 14.20 -6.68 -7.49
N ALA A 8 12.93 -6.98 -7.20
CA ALA A 8 12.55 -8.01 -6.24
C ALA A 8 12.95 -9.42 -6.74
N LYS A 9 13.57 -10.21 -5.84
CA LYS A 9 13.95 -11.60 -6.08
C LYS A 9 13.01 -12.59 -5.37
N ILE A 10 12.43 -12.18 -4.24
CA ILE A 10 11.55 -12.99 -3.41
C ILE A 10 10.38 -12.13 -2.96
N PHE A 11 9.16 -12.63 -3.13
CA PHE A 11 7.94 -11.98 -2.64
C PHE A 11 7.53 -12.54 -1.28
N PRO A 12 7.12 -11.69 -0.32
CA PRO A 12 6.70 -12.14 1.00
C PRO A 12 5.36 -12.90 0.99
N GLY A 13 4.43 -12.52 0.11
CA GLY A 13 3.07 -13.09 0.08
C GLY A 13 2.29 -12.93 1.39
N ASP A 14 1.21 -13.68 1.53
CA ASP A 14 0.35 -13.67 2.74
C ASP A 14 1.10 -14.17 3.98
N SER A 15 2.02 -15.12 3.79
CA SER A 15 2.90 -15.61 4.85
C SER A 15 3.82 -14.54 5.43
N GLY A 16 4.11 -13.47 4.68
CA GLY A 16 4.86 -12.33 5.18
C GLY A 16 3.98 -11.20 5.70
N THR A 17 2.84 -10.91 5.07
CA THR A 17 2.02 -9.74 5.41
C THR A 17 1.11 -9.97 6.61
N LEU A 18 0.46 -11.14 6.72
CA LEU A 18 -0.47 -11.43 7.82
C LEU A 18 0.21 -11.45 9.20
N PRO A 19 1.39 -12.10 9.38
CA PRO A 19 2.08 -12.08 10.66
C PRO A 19 2.52 -10.67 11.09
N ILE A 20 2.89 -9.79 10.14
CA ILE A 20 3.24 -8.40 10.46
C ILE A 20 2.05 -7.69 11.11
N GLY A 21 0.85 -7.80 10.52
CA GLY A 21 -0.37 -7.23 11.11
C GLY A 21 -0.69 -7.82 12.49
N ALA A 22 -0.58 -9.14 12.63
CA ALA A 22 -0.82 -9.82 13.89
C ALA A 22 0.14 -9.36 15.01
N VAL A 23 1.43 -9.20 14.69
CA VAL A 23 2.43 -8.71 15.66
C VAL A 23 2.17 -7.27 16.07
N LEU A 24 1.80 -6.39 15.14
CA LEU A 24 1.48 -4.99 15.44
C LEU A 24 0.30 -4.87 16.41
N VAL A 25 -0.79 -5.61 16.14
CA VAL A 25 -1.96 -5.65 17.02
C VAL A 25 -1.63 -6.31 18.36
N GLY A 26 -0.91 -7.44 18.34
CA GLY A 26 -0.48 -8.13 19.55
C GLY A 26 0.36 -7.24 20.47
N ALA A 27 1.30 -6.47 19.92
CA ALA A 27 2.10 -5.52 20.68
C ALA A 27 1.26 -4.42 21.36
N THR A 28 0.19 -3.95 20.70
CA THR A 28 -0.74 -3.00 21.35
C THR A 28 -1.56 -3.61 22.47
N LEU A 29 -1.97 -4.87 22.37
CA LEU A 29 -2.71 -5.53 23.43
C LEU A 29 -1.88 -5.72 24.71
N ILE A 30 -0.56 -5.84 24.58
CA ILE A 30 0.35 -6.08 25.70
C ILE A 30 0.74 -4.78 26.44
N GLY A 31 0.65 -3.61 25.80
CA GLY A 31 0.97 -2.35 26.49
C GLY A 31 1.18 -1.11 25.64
N ALA A 32 1.15 -1.19 24.31
CA ALA A 32 1.20 0.01 23.49
C ALA A 32 -0.19 0.64 23.32
N PRO A 33 -0.31 1.99 23.39
CA PRO A 33 -1.60 2.65 23.23
C PRO A 33 -2.20 2.41 21.85
N PHE A 34 -3.45 1.94 21.82
CA PHE A 34 -4.15 1.57 20.59
C PHE A 34 -4.24 2.72 19.58
N TYR A 35 -4.40 3.96 20.05
CA TYR A 35 -4.50 5.13 19.17
C TYR A 35 -3.23 5.37 18.35
N LYS A 36 -2.04 5.04 18.86
CA LYS A 36 -0.78 5.18 18.10
C LYS A 36 -0.73 4.19 16.94
N LEU A 37 -1.14 2.95 17.17
CA LEU A 37 -1.27 1.98 16.08
C LEU A 37 -2.33 2.40 15.07
N ALA A 38 -3.46 2.94 15.53
CA ALA A 38 -4.50 3.44 14.63
C ALA A 38 -3.97 4.53 13.69
N ILE A 39 -3.14 5.46 14.19
CA ILE A 39 -2.50 6.51 13.37
C ILE A 39 -1.51 5.89 12.36
N LEU A 40 -0.64 4.97 12.80
CA LEU A 40 0.30 4.27 11.92
C LEU A 40 -0.42 3.50 10.79
N LEU A 41 -1.60 2.96 11.07
CA LEU A 41 -2.37 2.18 10.11
C LEU A 41 -3.22 3.03 9.14
N ILE A 42 -3.22 4.36 9.26
CA ILE A 42 -4.03 5.24 8.40
C ILE A 42 -3.81 4.98 6.90
N PRO A 43 -2.57 4.91 6.36
CA PRO A 43 -2.37 4.70 4.92
C PRO A 43 -2.90 3.34 4.45
N TYR A 44 -2.75 2.30 5.27
CA TYR A 44 -3.28 0.96 5.02
C TYR A 44 -4.81 0.95 5.06
N ALA A 45 -5.42 1.68 6.01
CA ALA A 45 -6.86 1.82 6.10
C ALA A 45 -7.44 2.58 4.91
N ILE A 46 -6.78 3.66 4.46
CA ILE A 46 -7.16 4.39 3.24
C ILE A 46 -7.03 3.49 2.02
N ASP A 47 -5.92 2.78 1.88
CA ASP A 47 -5.71 1.84 0.77
C ASP A 47 -6.77 0.73 0.75
N ALA A 48 -7.11 0.15 1.91
CA ALA A 48 -8.17 -0.83 2.05
C ALA A 48 -9.56 -0.24 1.71
N ALA A 49 -9.86 0.97 2.17
CA ALA A 49 -11.12 1.65 1.87
C ALA A 49 -11.26 1.97 0.38
N LEU A 50 -10.19 2.45 -0.27
CA LEU A 50 -10.16 2.69 -1.72
C LEU A 50 -10.41 1.40 -2.50
N LYS A 51 -9.77 0.31 -2.08
CA LYS A 51 -9.98 -1.01 -2.71
C LYS A 51 -11.41 -1.48 -2.53
N PHE A 52 -11.95 -1.40 -1.31
CA PHE A 52 -13.30 -1.84 -0.99
C PHE A 52 -14.37 -1.04 -1.75
N THR A 53 -14.24 0.29 -1.80
CA THR A 53 -15.15 1.19 -2.52
C THR A 53 -15.09 0.99 -4.04
N SER A 54 -13.92 0.67 -4.58
CA SER A 54 -13.74 0.43 -6.02
C SER A 54 -14.23 -0.94 -6.49
N PHE A 55 -14.16 -1.97 -5.63
CA PHE A 55 -14.52 -3.33 -5.99
C PHE A 55 -16.02 -3.62 -5.83
N GLY A 56 -16.64 -3.18 -4.73
CA GLY A 56 -17.87 -3.83 -4.28
C GLY A 56 -17.70 -5.37 -4.21
N ILE A 57 -18.79 -6.14 -4.15
CA ILE A 57 -18.76 -7.62 -4.18
C ILE A 57 -18.59 -8.13 -5.64
N MET A 58 -17.66 -7.59 -6.43
CA MET A 58 -17.49 -7.98 -7.83
C MET A 58 -16.09 -8.53 -8.14
N SER A 59 -16.07 -9.64 -8.90
CA SER A 59 -14.92 -10.51 -9.16
C SER A 59 -13.67 -9.79 -9.71
N SER A 60 -12.49 -10.18 -9.20
CA SER A 60 -11.16 -9.68 -9.58
C SER A 60 -10.78 -9.88 -11.04
N SER A 61 -11.56 -10.67 -11.77
CA SER A 61 -11.40 -10.94 -13.20
C SER A 61 -11.61 -9.71 -14.11
N MET A 62 -12.24 -8.63 -13.62
CA MET A 62 -12.61 -7.49 -14.48
C MET A 62 -11.68 -6.27 -14.39
N THR A 63 -10.62 -6.35 -13.58
CA THR A 63 -9.70 -5.23 -13.35
C THR A 63 -8.38 -5.42 -14.09
N LYS A 64 -8.05 -4.49 -15.00
CA LYS A 64 -6.77 -4.49 -15.70
C LYS A 64 -5.62 -4.16 -14.73
N PRO A 65 -4.53 -4.94 -14.71
CA PRO A 65 -3.36 -4.65 -13.89
C PRO A 65 -2.67 -3.36 -14.35
N THR A 66 -1.81 -2.80 -13.51
CA THR A 66 -0.96 -1.65 -13.87
C THR A 66 0.06 -2.09 -14.92
N GLU A 67 0.24 -1.32 -15.98
CA GLU A 67 1.16 -1.65 -17.07
C GLU A 67 2.51 -0.96 -16.85
N VAL A 68 3.60 -1.65 -17.19
CA VAL A 68 4.94 -1.05 -17.24
C VAL A 68 5.21 -0.62 -18.68
N LYS A 69 5.36 0.70 -18.92
CA LYS A 69 5.73 1.26 -20.22
C LYS A 69 7.00 2.07 -20.09
N ASN A 70 8.03 1.70 -20.85
CA ASN A 70 9.35 2.35 -20.84
C ASN A 70 9.95 2.50 -19.43
N GLY A 71 9.72 1.51 -18.56
CA GLY A 71 10.20 1.51 -17.17
C GLY A 71 9.33 2.30 -16.18
N TYR A 72 8.27 2.97 -16.65
CA TYR A 72 7.31 3.67 -15.80
C TYR A 72 6.06 2.84 -15.57
N LEU A 73 5.50 2.94 -14.37
CA LEU A 73 4.18 2.42 -14.04
C LEU A 73 3.13 3.39 -14.59
N VAL A 74 2.28 2.88 -15.47
CA VAL A 74 1.23 3.67 -16.12
C VAL A 74 -0.12 3.04 -15.82
N MET A 75 -1.09 3.90 -15.52
CA MET A 75 -2.47 3.49 -15.33
C MET A 75 -3.05 2.96 -16.66
N PRO A 76 -3.77 1.82 -16.65
CA PRO A 76 -4.44 1.34 -17.86
C PRO A 76 -5.44 2.40 -18.37
N LYS A 77 -5.40 2.71 -19.67
CA LYS A 77 -6.28 3.71 -20.29
C LYS A 77 -7.74 3.21 -20.33
N GLU A 78 -8.63 4.20 -20.30
CA GLU A 78 -10.10 4.22 -20.09
C GLU A 78 -10.92 2.99 -20.51
N GLY A 79 -11.97 2.70 -19.73
CA GLY A 79 -13.05 1.74 -20.06
C GLY A 79 -13.34 0.67 -19.01
N ALA A 80 -12.48 0.48 -18.01
CA ALA A 80 -12.74 -0.42 -16.89
C ALA A 80 -12.90 0.39 -15.60
N LYS A 81 -13.85 0.01 -14.72
CA LYS A 81 -13.90 0.51 -13.33
C LYS A 81 -12.52 0.32 -12.73
N SER A 82 -11.76 1.41 -12.63
CA SER A 82 -10.33 1.31 -12.36
C SER A 82 -10.15 1.04 -10.88
N TYR A 83 -9.55 -0.11 -10.54
CA TYR A 83 -9.19 -0.47 -9.18
C TYR A 83 -8.51 0.72 -8.49
N LEU A 84 -9.16 1.29 -7.49
CA LEU A 84 -8.59 2.34 -6.66
C LEU A 84 -7.72 1.70 -5.59
N SER A 85 -6.51 2.18 -5.47
CA SER A 85 -5.57 1.87 -4.39
C SER A 85 -4.74 3.11 -4.13
N LEU A 86 -4.13 3.21 -2.96
CA LEU A 86 -3.28 4.34 -2.61
C LEU A 86 -2.11 4.48 -3.61
N SER A 87 -1.54 3.34 -4.05
CA SER A 87 -0.50 3.32 -5.08
C SER A 87 -0.95 3.93 -6.42
N ARG A 88 -2.17 3.62 -6.87
CA ARG A 88 -2.73 4.18 -8.11
C ARG A 88 -3.16 5.63 -7.96
N LEU A 89 -3.61 6.02 -6.77
CA LEU A 89 -3.89 7.41 -6.46
C LEU A 89 -2.61 8.24 -6.59
N ILE A 90 -1.48 7.77 -6.06
CA ILE A 90 -0.17 8.42 -6.24
C ILE A 90 0.20 8.50 -7.73
N LEU A 91 0.07 7.38 -8.47
CA LEU A 91 0.37 7.34 -9.90
C LEU A 91 -0.55 8.23 -10.76
N SER A 92 -1.75 8.55 -10.28
CA SER A 92 -2.69 9.43 -10.98
C SER A 92 -2.20 10.88 -11.03
N PHE A 93 -1.42 11.32 -10.04
CA PHE A 93 -0.80 12.64 -10.05
C PHE A 93 0.42 12.69 -10.97
N ARG A 94 1.22 11.62 -10.99
CA ARG A 94 2.45 11.55 -11.78
C ARG A 94 2.82 10.10 -12.08
N SER A 95 3.15 9.80 -13.33
CA SER A 95 3.76 8.51 -13.70
C SER A 95 5.16 8.38 -13.07
N MET A 96 5.41 7.26 -12.43
CA MET A 96 6.63 7.00 -11.65
C MET A 96 7.21 5.63 -12.00
N ARG A 97 8.52 5.47 -11.82
CA ARG A 97 9.15 4.14 -11.79
C ARG A 97 8.74 3.41 -10.50
N GLU A 98 8.81 2.08 -10.50
CA GLU A 98 8.40 1.28 -9.34
C GLU A 98 9.14 1.67 -8.05
N TRP A 99 10.46 1.89 -8.14
CA TRP A 99 11.25 2.31 -7.00
C TRP A 99 10.92 3.72 -6.51
N GLU A 100 10.51 4.63 -7.40
CA GLU A 100 10.08 6.00 -7.05
C GLU A 100 8.75 5.95 -6.29
N LEU A 101 7.84 5.08 -6.73
CA LEU A 101 6.56 4.84 -6.05
C LEU A 101 6.78 4.25 -4.65
N VAL A 102 7.63 3.22 -4.52
CA VAL A 102 7.97 2.62 -3.22
C VAL A 102 8.58 3.65 -2.28
N PHE A 103 9.50 4.48 -2.79
CA PHE A 103 10.12 5.55 -1.99
C PHE A 103 9.11 6.61 -1.55
N THR A 104 8.15 6.95 -2.41
CA THR A 104 7.07 7.89 -2.08
C THR A 104 6.20 7.34 -0.94
N VAL A 105 5.80 6.06 -1.01
CA VAL A 105 5.03 5.41 0.06
C VAL A 105 5.84 5.37 1.36
N TRP A 106 7.12 4.99 1.32
CA TRP A 106 7.99 5.03 2.51
C TRP A 106 8.12 6.42 3.10
N THR A 107 8.19 7.46 2.27
CA THR A 107 8.28 8.84 2.76
C THR A 107 7.00 9.23 3.52
N ILE A 108 5.83 8.88 3.00
CA ILE A 108 4.54 9.10 3.67
C ILE A 108 4.49 8.35 5.01
N GLU A 109 4.86 7.06 5.01
CA GLU A 109 4.89 6.21 6.21
C GLU A 109 5.87 6.74 7.27
N ILE A 110 7.05 7.19 6.87
CA ILE A 110 8.05 7.77 7.78
C ILE A 110 7.52 9.06 8.42
N ILE A 111 6.85 9.93 7.64
CA ILE A 111 6.24 11.16 8.16
C ILE A 111 5.16 10.84 9.20
N ILE A 112 4.26 9.89 8.90
CA ILE A 112 3.21 9.47 9.83
C ILE A 112 3.81 8.81 11.07
N GLY A 113 4.85 7.99 10.89
CA GLY A 113 5.60 7.38 11.98
C GLY A 113 6.22 8.41 12.92
N MET A 114 6.89 9.43 12.36
CA MET A 114 7.45 10.53 13.15
C MET A 114 6.36 11.32 13.88
N LEU A 115 5.25 11.64 13.21
CA LEU A 115 4.11 12.33 13.83
C LEU A 115 3.55 11.53 15.02
N THR A 116 3.44 10.20 14.86
CA THR A 116 2.93 9.30 15.91
C THR A 116 3.84 9.23 17.13
N LEU A 117 5.15 9.45 16.97
CA LEU A 117 6.08 9.52 18.09
C LEU A 117 5.91 10.80 18.92
N ILE A 118 5.49 11.89 18.28
CA ILE A 118 5.33 13.20 18.92
C ILE A 118 4.00 13.28 19.69
N ILE A 119 2.97 12.57 19.23
CA ILE A 119 1.62 12.48 19.85
C ILE A 119 1.58 11.36 20.90
#